data_AF-A0A836I0A0-F1
#
_entry.id   AF-A0A836I0A0-F1
#
_cell.length_a   1.000
_cell.length_b   1.000
_cell.length_c   1.000
_cell.angle_alpha   90.00
_cell.angle_beta   90.00
_cell.angle_gamma   90.00
#
_symmetry.space_group_name_H-M   'P 1'
#
loop_
_entity.id
_entity.type
_entity.pdbx_description
1 polymer ?
#
loop_
_entity_poly.entity_id
_entity_poly.type
_entity_poly.pdbx_seq_one_letter_code
_entity_poly.pdbx_strand_id
1 'polypeptide(L)'
;MRGSTRANAFSDADAQGAVLEEWKRRSAKSKEAARSLRQKVQQLKSDAEACRRACQWMNERDALDREQEACEAALEAMERSLGEELSDAESERRRLELSALKALLSQQLAEVGAVWRASAAKQPQNICSSAAAADQISRIRDWIAAELTKCEASMMELATPSAGLEPQANTVAECRSAAQQAQQRFEALCESYHPAQQLRDTFEAALRSAKEETLTRIRDASVLAAAATPPNILRTVGLIVKMGQYARKFEISAATLNALTERVLLVYPCMPVADVRTAIEEAMALRKARALSQAATSDFQRANASLLSSCESAFIVAQQMAKQRQEKTEAARKRVAAQNRRHAHLTEERAAYEAVLRQRQSFEEQMQAEAAAKEKALLAKRAIEFQERLRLFEAYEVQQLALRQKERELAELKAQALEEEKAARMRRNEERVEYRRQREEQRQNEQKKREQELAALQAKKQEALQRFFASVDKEIGVEADPQRLLKATSSSAQTEQYTTLAQATKPPITGFSDEQIMKDPRVRLYHALLAAGLHTTPYGREVATRGYHVSPAQQASEGNPLRSEFP
;
A
#
# COMPACT_ATOMS: atom_id res chain seq x y z
N MET A 1 -10.90 9.83 -41.57
CA MET A 1 -11.83 9.10 -40.69
C MET A 1 -12.21 7.78 -41.36
N ARG A 2 -11.59 6.66 -40.97
CA ARG A 2 -12.09 5.32 -41.31
C ARG A 2 -12.77 4.77 -40.06
N GLY A 3 -14.08 4.62 -40.11
CA GLY A 3 -14.88 4.10 -39.00
C GLY A 3 -14.47 2.65 -38.73
N SER A 4 -13.71 2.44 -37.66
CA SER A 4 -13.46 1.11 -37.10
C SER A 4 -14.76 0.64 -36.49
N THR A 5 -15.54 -0.14 -37.24
CA THR A 5 -16.68 -0.90 -36.74
C THR A 5 -16.18 -1.84 -35.64
N ARG A 6 -16.39 -1.46 -34.38
CA ARG A 6 -16.17 -2.36 -33.24
C ARG A 6 -17.21 -3.46 -33.34
N ALA A 7 -16.80 -4.65 -33.77
CA ALA A 7 -17.63 -5.83 -33.67
C ALA A 7 -17.96 -6.04 -32.18
N ASN A 8 -19.26 -6.19 -31.90
CA ASN A 8 -19.76 -6.49 -30.56
C ASN A 8 -20.13 -7.99 -30.51
N ALA A 9 -20.43 -8.52 -29.32
CA ALA A 9 -20.74 -9.96 -29.14
C ALA A 9 -21.93 -10.48 -30.00
N PHE A 10 -22.70 -9.56 -30.60
CA PHE A 10 -23.88 -9.84 -31.44
C PHE A 10 -23.67 -9.55 -32.93
N SER A 11 -22.44 -9.28 -33.38
CA SER A 11 -22.14 -9.08 -34.81
C SER A 11 -22.12 -10.40 -35.59
N ASP A 12 -22.44 -10.36 -36.88
CA ASP A 12 -22.46 -11.53 -37.77
C ASP A 12 -21.15 -12.33 -37.75
N ALA A 13 -21.24 -13.65 -37.96
CA ALA A 13 -20.11 -14.57 -37.87
C ALA A 13 -18.94 -14.16 -38.79
N ASP A 14 -19.23 -13.62 -39.97
CA ASP A 14 -18.22 -13.12 -40.92
C ASP A 14 -17.48 -11.88 -40.38
N ALA A 15 -18.20 -10.99 -39.68
CA ALA A 15 -17.60 -9.81 -39.05
C ALA A 15 -16.70 -10.21 -37.86
N GLN A 16 -17.12 -11.20 -37.08
CA GLN A 16 -16.29 -11.76 -36.00
C GLN A 16 -15.04 -12.48 -36.55
N GLY A 17 -15.17 -13.22 -37.65
CA GLY A 17 -14.06 -13.86 -38.35
C GLY A 17 -13.04 -12.86 -38.89
N ALA A 18 -13.49 -11.77 -39.51
CA ALA A 18 -12.62 -10.70 -40.01
C ALA A 18 -11.84 -10.01 -38.88
N VAL A 19 -12.49 -9.73 -37.75
CA VAL A 19 -11.83 -9.13 -36.57
C VAL A 19 -10.82 -10.08 -35.95
N LEU A 20 -11.10 -11.39 -35.91
CA LEU A 20 -10.17 -12.39 -35.39
C LEU A 20 -8.94 -12.55 -36.28
N GLU A 21 -9.10 -12.52 -37.60
CA GLU A 21 -7.97 -12.52 -38.55
C GLU A 21 -7.16 -11.22 -38.48
N GLU A 22 -7.81 -10.07 -38.31
CA GLU A 22 -7.11 -8.81 -38.07
C GLU A 22 -6.32 -8.84 -36.76
N TRP A 23 -6.91 -9.38 -35.69
CA TRP A 23 -6.22 -9.56 -34.42
C TRP A 23 -5.03 -10.52 -34.54
N LYS A 24 -5.16 -11.65 -35.25
CA LYS A 24 -4.05 -12.58 -35.53
C LYS A 24 -2.92 -11.89 -36.29
N ARG A 25 -3.24 -11.11 -37.34
CA ARG A 25 -2.23 -10.34 -38.11
C ARG A 25 -1.53 -9.31 -37.24
N ARG A 26 -2.27 -8.57 -36.40
CA ARG A 26 -1.68 -7.60 -35.45
C ARG A 26 -0.79 -8.32 -34.42
N SER A 27 -1.24 -9.45 -33.88
CA SER A 27 -0.47 -10.27 -32.94
C SER A 27 0.80 -10.83 -33.57
N ALA A 28 0.76 -11.30 -34.82
CA ALA A 28 1.95 -11.75 -35.56
C ALA A 28 2.96 -10.61 -35.77
N LYS A 29 2.51 -9.44 -36.21
CA LYS A 29 3.36 -8.24 -36.32
C LYS A 29 3.97 -7.84 -34.99
N SER A 30 3.20 -7.87 -33.90
CA SER A 30 3.71 -7.60 -32.55
C SER A 30 4.74 -8.64 -32.10
N LYS A 31 4.57 -9.93 -32.45
CA LYS A 31 5.57 -10.98 -32.16
C LYS A 31 6.87 -10.77 -32.94
N GLU A 32 6.79 -10.41 -34.21
CA GLU A 32 7.97 -10.07 -35.03
C GLU A 32 8.71 -8.84 -34.50
N ALA A 33 7.98 -7.79 -34.16
CA ALA A 33 8.54 -6.59 -33.51
C ALA A 33 9.21 -6.94 -32.18
N ALA A 34 8.59 -7.79 -31.36
CA ALA A 34 9.19 -8.25 -30.10
C ALA A 34 10.46 -9.10 -30.32
N ARG A 35 10.50 -9.96 -31.36
CA ARG A 35 11.70 -10.74 -31.73
C ARG A 35 12.84 -9.82 -32.20
N SER A 36 12.53 -8.85 -33.06
CA SER A 36 13.49 -7.84 -33.54
C SER A 36 14.07 -7.02 -32.38
N LEU A 37 13.22 -6.58 -31.45
CA LEU A 37 13.65 -5.88 -30.24
C LEU A 37 14.56 -6.74 -29.36
N ARG A 38 14.24 -8.03 -29.17
CA ARG A 38 15.10 -8.96 -28.41
C ARG A 38 16.47 -9.14 -29.06
N GLN A 39 16.52 -9.31 -30.37
CA GLN A 39 17.79 -9.41 -31.11
C GLN A 39 18.61 -8.12 -30.98
N LYS A 40 17.97 -6.95 -31.10
CA LYS A 40 18.65 -5.66 -30.91
C LYS A 40 19.18 -5.49 -29.47
N VAL A 41 18.43 -5.92 -28.46
CA VAL A 41 18.90 -5.93 -27.07
C VAL A 41 20.07 -6.89 -26.87
N GLN A 42 20.05 -8.07 -27.49
CA GLN A 42 21.18 -9.01 -27.44
C GLN A 42 22.43 -8.43 -28.11
N GLN A 43 22.28 -7.80 -29.28
CA GLN A 43 23.37 -7.13 -29.98
C GLN A 43 23.97 -6.02 -29.12
N LEU A 44 23.13 -5.13 -28.57
CA LEU A 44 23.59 -4.04 -27.70
C LEU A 44 24.27 -4.54 -26.43
N LYS A 45 23.83 -5.68 -25.87
CA LYS A 45 24.54 -6.33 -24.75
C LYS A 45 25.91 -6.83 -25.17
N SER A 46 26.01 -7.51 -26.32
CA SER A 46 27.29 -7.96 -26.88
C SER A 46 28.23 -6.78 -27.15
N ASP A 47 27.73 -5.70 -27.74
CA ASP A 47 28.52 -4.50 -28.03
C ASP A 47 28.98 -3.82 -26.72
N ALA A 48 28.10 -3.72 -25.72
CA ALA A 48 28.46 -3.18 -24.42
C ALA A 48 29.51 -4.03 -23.69
N GLU A 49 29.42 -5.36 -23.79
CA GLU A 49 30.45 -6.27 -23.26
C GLU A 49 31.78 -6.11 -23.99
N ALA A 50 31.76 -5.95 -25.32
CA ALA A 50 32.95 -5.67 -26.12
C ALA A 50 33.61 -4.34 -25.71
N CYS A 51 32.81 -3.28 -25.53
CA CYS A 51 33.30 -1.99 -25.02
C CYS A 51 33.90 -2.12 -23.61
N ARG A 52 33.27 -2.88 -22.71
CA ARG A 52 33.82 -3.12 -21.36
C ARG A 52 35.17 -3.82 -21.41
N ARG A 53 35.32 -4.84 -22.26
CA ARG A 53 36.61 -5.53 -22.46
C ARG A 53 37.67 -4.59 -23.05
N ALA A 54 37.30 -3.75 -24.02
CA ALA A 54 38.22 -2.76 -24.57
C ALA A 54 38.67 -1.72 -23.52
N CYS A 55 37.77 -1.26 -22.65
CA CYS A 55 38.13 -0.39 -21.52
C CYS A 55 39.04 -1.08 -20.50
N GLN A 56 38.76 -2.34 -20.16
CA GLN A 56 39.64 -3.14 -19.31
C GLN A 56 41.05 -3.26 -19.91
N TRP A 57 41.14 -3.52 -21.21
CA TRP A 57 42.41 -3.59 -21.93
C TRP A 57 43.21 -2.29 -21.87
N MET A 58 42.58 -1.13 -22.08
CA MET A 58 43.26 0.17 -21.97
C MET A 58 43.79 0.39 -20.54
N ASN A 59 42.98 0.04 -19.53
CA ASN A 59 43.38 0.20 -18.13
C ASN A 59 44.56 -0.71 -17.75
N GLU A 60 44.57 -1.96 -18.22
CA GLU A 60 45.67 -2.91 -17.99
C GLU A 60 46.96 -2.45 -18.67
N ARG A 61 46.88 -1.95 -19.90
CA ARG A 61 48.03 -1.36 -20.60
C ARG A 61 48.59 -0.17 -19.84
N ASP A 62 47.73 0.79 -19.49
CA ASP A 62 48.17 1.99 -18.76
C ASP A 62 48.71 1.64 -17.36
N ALA A 63 48.30 0.51 -16.77
CA ALA A 63 48.87 0.00 -15.52
C ALA A 63 50.28 -0.58 -15.72
N LEU A 64 50.51 -1.34 -16.79
CA LEU A 64 51.84 -1.84 -17.14
C LEU A 64 52.80 -0.71 -17.47
N ASP A 65 52.34 0.31 -18.22
CA ASP A 65 53.16 1.49 -18.55
C ASP A 65 53.61 2.23 -17.26
N ARG A 66 52.71 2.38 -16.27
CA ARG A 66 53.06 2.97 -14.96
C ARG A 66 54.05 2.12 -14.16
N GLU A 67 53.92 0.79 -14.20
CA GLU A 67 54.89 -0.10 -13.54
C GLU A 67 56.26 0.00 -14.21
N GLN A 68 56.31 0.09 -15.55
CA GLN A 68 57.55 0.31 -16.29
C GLN A 68 58.21 1.64 -15.90
N GLU A 69 57.46 2.74 -15.92
CA GLU A 69 57.95 4.06 -15.50
C GLU A 69 58.51 4.03 -14.07
N ALA A 70 57.86 3.32 -13.15
CA ALA A 70 58.32 3.18 -11.78
C ALA A 70 59.64 2.37 -11.69
N CYS A 71 59.78 1.29 -12.47
CA CYS A 71 61.01 0.53 -12.55
C CYS A 71 62.17 1.35 -13.15
N GLU A 72 61.92 2.09 -14.22
CA GLU A 72 62.92 2.97 -14.84
C GLU A 72 63.38 4.07 -13.87
N ALA A 73 62.45 4.71 -13.16
CA ALA A 73 62.77 5.72 -12.15
C ALA A 73 63.60 5.15 -10.97
N ALA A 74 63.30 3.91 -10.54
CA ALA A 74 64.07 3.23 -9.49
C ALA A 74 65.50 2.91 -9.95
N LEU A 75 65.68 2.46 -11.20
CA LEU A 75 66.99 2.24 -11.80
C LEU A 75 67.80 3.54 -11.88
N GLU A 76 67.18 4.65 -12.32
CA GLU A 76 67.85 5.95 -12.38
C GLU A 76 68.23 6.49 -10.99
N ALA A 77 67.41 6.22 -9.97
CA ALA A 77 67.74 6.57 -8.59
C ALA A 77 68.96 5.78 -8.08
N MET A 78 69.04 4.49 -8.41
CA MET A 78 70.21 3.67 -8.10
C MET A 78 71.47 4.16 -8.84
N GLU A 79 71.37 4.45 -10.14
CA GLU A 79 72.47 5.03 -10.92
C GLU A 79 73.00 6.33 -10.31
N ARG A 80 72.10 7.22 -9.85
CA ARG A 80 72.48 8.46 -9.17
C ARG A 80 73.20 8.19 -7.85
N SER A 81 72.69 7.28 -7.01
CA SER A 81 73.33 6.95 -5.72
C SER A 81 74.73 6.35 -5.90
N LEU A 82 74.93 5.52 -6.93
CA LEU A 82 76.24 4.91 -7.22
C LEU A 82 77.26 5.91 -7.78
N GLY A 83 76.81 6.97 -8.45
CA GLY A 83 77.67 8.04 -8.94
C GLY A 83 78.22 8.96 -7.84
N GLU A 84 77.56 9.01 -6.67
CA GLU A 84 77.98 9.87 -5.55
C GLU A 84 78.96 9.18 -4.57
N GLU A 85 79.00 7.84 -4.51
CA GLU A 85 79.71 7.11 -3.45
C GLU A 85 81.00 6.36 -3.87
N LEU A 86 81.35 6.25 -5.16
CA LEU A 86 82.44 5.37 -5.62
C LEU A 86 83.51 6.06 -6.49
N SER A 87 84.77 5.64 -6.29
CA SER A 87 85.94 6.04 -7.11
C SER A 87 85.80 5.64 -8.58
N ASP A 88 86.35 6.45 -9.50
CA ASP A 88 86.18 6.39 -10.96
C ASP A 88 86.28 5.00 -11.60
N ALA A 89 87.14 4.10 -11.13
CA ALA A 89 87.32 2.79 -11.78
C ALA A 89 86.24 1.75 -11.38
N GLU A 90 85.74 1.80 -10.15
CA GLU A 90 84.69 0.89 -9.67
C GLU A 90 83.30 1.39 -10.06
N SER A 91 83.12 2.71 -10.14
CA SER A 91 81.90 3.33 -10.63
C SER A 91 81.65 3.00 -12.10
N GLU A 92 82.68 3.01 -12.97
CA GLU A 92 82.53 2.60 -14.38
C GLU A 92 82.11 1.13 -14.53
N ARG A 93 82.70 0.22 -13.75
CA ARG A 93 82.33 -1.20 -13.78
C ARG A 93 80.87 -1.42 -13.42
N ARG A 94 80.38 -0.74 -12.38
CA ARG A 94 78.97 -0.83 -11.96
C ARG A 94 78.03 -0.14 -12.92
N ARG A 95 78.47 0.95 -13.57
CA ARG A 95 77.70 1.61 -14.63
C ARG A 95 77.47 0.67 -15.81
N LEU A 96 78.49 -0.10 -16.17
CA LEU A 96 78.38 -1.15 -17.20
C LEU A 96 77.41 -2.26 -16.77
N GLU A 97 77.50 -2.75 -15.52
CA GLU A 97 76.58 -3.76 -14.98
C GLU A 97 75.11 -3.27 -14.94
N LEU A 98 74.87 -2.03 -14.51
CA LEU A 98 73.53 -1.42 -14.53
C LEU A 98 73.02 -1.21 -15.95
N SER A 99 73.88 -0.77 -16.87
CA SER A 99 73.50 -0.63 -18.28
C SER A 99 73.12 -1.97 -18.92
N ALA A 100 73.83 -3.05 -18.55
CA ALA A 100 73.53 -4.40 -19.01
C ALA A 100 72.21 -4.91 -18.42
N LEU A 101 71.94 -4.65 -17.13
CA LEU A 101 70.66 -4.96 -16.49
C LEU A 101 69.50 -4.18 -17.12
N LYS A 102 69.68 -2.89 -17.40
CA LYS A 102 68.69 -2.05 -18.09
C LYS A 102 68.37 -2.60 -19.48
N ALA A 103 69.39 -3.01 -20.25
CA ALA A 103 69.20 -3.65 -21.55
C ALA A 103 68.42 -4.97 -21.46
N LEU A 104 68.73 -5.80 -20.45
CA LEU A 104 68.05 -7.07 -20.22
C LEU A 104 66.58 -6.88 -19.83
N LEU A 105 66.29 -5.91 -18.96
CA LEU A 105 64.93 -5.54 -18.54
C LEU A 105 64.09 -5.06 -19.74
N SER A 106 64.66 -4.17 -20.55
CA SER A 106 64.01 -3.69 -21.77
C SER A 106 63.73 -4.82 -22.77
N GLN A 107 64.64 -5.78 -22.90
CA GLN A 107 64.45 -6.96 -23.75
C GLN A 107 63.32 -7.85 -23.22
N GLN A 108 63.30 -8.16 -21.92
CA GLN A 108 62.25 -8.98 -21.31
C GLN A 108 60.87 -8.31 -21.42
N LEU A 109 60.79 -6.98 -21.22
CA LEU A 109 59.56 -6.22 -21.44
C LEU A 109 59.11 -6.25 -22.90
N ALA A 110 60.04 -6.16 -23.85
CA ALA A 110 59.72 -6.28 -25.28
C ALA A 110 59.19 -7.69 -25.64
N GLU A 111 59.76 -8.75 -25.05
CA GLU A 111 59.32 -10.13 -25.21
C GLU A 111 57.91 -10.34 -24.61
N VAL A 112 57.65 -9.84 -23.40
CA VAL A 112 56.31 -9.86 -22.80
C VAL A 112 55.31 -9.09 -23.67
N GLY A 113 55.69 -7.90 -24.14
CA GLY A 113 54.87 -7.10 -25.04
C GLY A 113 54.63 -7.77 -26.40
N ALA A 114 55.55 -8.61 -26.89
CA ALA A 114 55.37 -9.39 -28.11
C ALA A 114 54.42 -10.59 -27.89
N VAL A 115 54.58 -11.33 -26.78
CA VAL A 115 53.69 -12.43 -26.39
C VAL A 115 52.26 -11.91 -26.17
N TRP A 116 52.12 -10.74 -25.55
CA TRP A 116 50.83 -10.09 -25.32
C TRP A 116 50.16 -9.62 -26.62
N ARG A 117 50.90 -8.96 -27.53
CA ARG A 117 50.37 -8.57 -28.85
C ARG A 117 49.97 -9.77 -29.70
N ALA A 118 50.73 -10.86 -29.65
CA ALA A 118 50.39 -12.11 -30.32
C ALA A 118 49.12 -12.78 -29.75
N SER A 119 48.86 -12.61 -28.45
CA SER A 119 47.63 -13.07 -27.80
C SER A 119 46.41 -12.21 -28.15
N ALA A 120 46.58 -10.89 -28.31
CA ALA A 120 45.49 -9.98 -28.68
C ALA A 120 45.06 -10.09 -30.16
N ALA A 121 45.97 -10.50 -31.05
CA ALA A 121 45.70 -10.65 -32.48
C ALA A 121 44.95 -11.95 -32.85
N LYS A 122 44.87 -12.93 -31.95
CA LYS A 122 44.16 -14.20 -32.20
C LYS A 122 42.72 -14.11 -31.68
N GLN A 123 41.76 -14.38 -32.56
CA GLN A 123 40.32 -14.47 -32.28
C GLN A 123 40.00 -15.40 -31.08
N PRO A 124 38.86 -15.18 -30.40
CA PRO A 124 38.56 -15.71 -29.07
C PRO A 124 38.07 -17.16 -29.07
N GLN A 125 38.85 -18.10 -29.60
CA GLN A 125 38.50 -19.53 -29.56
C GLN A 125 39.33 -20.38 -28.59
N ASN A 126 40.36 -19.83 -27.94
CA ASN A 126 41.12 -20.59 -26.94
C ASN A 126 41.30 -19.81 -25.63
N ILE A 127 40.45 -20.12 -24.66
CA ILE A 127 40.45 -19.57 -23.28
C ILE A 127 41.71 -20.03 -22.48
N CYS A 128 42.50 -20.96 -23.01
CA CYS A 128 43.62 -21.56 -22.30
C CYS A 128 44.93 -20.73 -22.30
N SER A 129 45.05 -19.64 -23.09
CA SER A 129 46.34 -18.93 -23.22
C SER A 129 46.55 -17.75 -22.25
N SER A 130 45.52 -17.23 -21.59
CA SER A 130 45.69 -16.08 -20.69
C SER A 130 46.35 -16.44 -19.35
N ALA A 131 46.14 -17.67 -18.86
CA ALA A 131 46.75 -18.15 -17.64
C ALA A 131 48.29 -18.28 -17.78
N ALA A 132 48.76 -18.78 -18.92
CA ALA A 132 50.20 -18.91 -19.19
C ALA A 132 50.92 -17.54 -19.27
N ALA A 133 50.24 -16.50 -19.77
CA ALA A 133 50.79 -15.15 -19.82
C ALA A 133 50.87 -14.50 -18.42
N ALA A 134 49.86 -14.74 -17.56
CA ALA A 134 49.87 -14.29 -16.18
C ALA A 134 51.00 -14.96 -15.37
N ASP A 135 51.17 -16.29 -15.52
CA ASP A 135 52.25 -17.03 -14.86
C ASP A 135 53.64 -16.56 -15.28
N GLN A 136 53.82 -16.21 -16.56
CA GLN A 136 55.09 -15.66 -17.06
C GLN A 136 55.40 -14.28 -16.47
N ILE A 137 54.40 -13.40 -16.35
CA ILE A 137 54.56 -12.07 -15.73
C ILE A 137 54.94 -12.20 -14.26
N SER A 138 54.29 -13.10 -13.51
CA SER A 138 54.62 -13.34 -12.11
C SER A 138 56.07 -13.81 -11.94
N ARG A 139 56.55 -14.73 -12.80
CA ARG A 139 57.95 -15.19 -12.76
C ARG A 139 58.96 -14.07 -12.99
N ILE A 140 58.66 -13.16 -13.91
CA ILE A 140 59.55 -12.02 -14.21
C ILE A 140 59.58 -11.05 -13.03
N ARG A 141 58.43 -10.77 -12.39
CA ARG A 141 58.36 -9.93 -11.18
C ARG A 141 59.19 -10.50 -10.02
N ASP A 142 59.06 -11.81 -9.78
CA ASP A 142 59.80 -12.49 -8.71
C ASP A 142 61.31 -12.46 -8.96
N TRP A 143 61.74 -12.61 -10.21
CA TRP A 143 63.15 -12.53 -10.60
C TRP A 143 63.73 -11.12 -10.40
N ILE A 144 63.02 -10.06 -10.81
CA ILE A 144 63.44 -8.67 -10.62
C ILE A 144 63.60 -8.35 -9.12
N ALA A 145 62.64 -8.77 -8.30
CA ALA A 145 62.71 -8.54 -6.86
C ALA A 145 63.93 -9.23 -6.22
N ALA A 146 64.25 -10.46 -6.65
CA ALA A 146 65.41 -11.19 -6.15
C ALA A 146 66.74 -10.49 -6.49
N GLU A 147 66.92 -10.04 -7.74
CA GLU A 147 68.16 -9.35 -8.13
C GLU A 147 68.32 -7.98 -7.45
N LEU A 148 67.23 -7.23 -7.24
CA LEU A 148 67.26 -5.98 -6.47
C LEU A 148 67.76 -6.20 -5.04
N THR A 149 67.24 -7.21 -4.34
CA THR A 149 67.69 -7.53 -2.97
C THR A 149 69.16 -7.93 -2.89
N LYS A 150 69.69 -8.56 -3.94
CA LYS A 150 71.10 -8.96 -4.03
C LYS A 150 72.02 -7.76 -4.25
N CYS A 151 71.60 -6.79 -5.06
CA CYS A 151 72.31 -5.53 -5.24
C CYS A 151 72.32 -4.71 -3.94
N GLU A 152 71.19 -4.59 -3.24
CA GLU A 152 71.10 -3.89 -1.95
C GLU A 152 72.04 -4.50 -0.89
N ALA A 153 72.06 -5.84 -0.78
CA ALA A 153 72.97 -6.53 0.13
C ALA A 153 74.45 -6.26 -0.19
N SER A 154 74.80 -6.25 -1.48
CA SER A 154 76.17 -5.97 -1.93
C SER A 154 76.61 -4.53 -1.68
N MET A 155 75.68 -3.56 -1.71
CA MET A 155 75.98 -2.17 -1.34
C MET A 155 76.16 -2.00 0.17
N MET A 156 75.34 -2.67 0.99
CA MET A 156 75.49 -2.62 2.45
C MET A 156 76.82 -3.20 2.95
N GLU A 157 77.35 -4.23 2.29
CA GLU A 157 78.65 -4.81 2.66
C GLU A 157 79.84 -3.87 2.37
N LEU A 158 79.69 -2.94 1.43
CA LEU A 158 80.76 -2.00 1.04
C LEU A 158 80.67 -0.65 1.76
N ALA A 159 79.47 -0.28 2.21
CA ALA A 159 79.23 0.94 2.99
C ALA A 159 79.66 0.82 4.46
N THR A 160 80.23 -0.32 4.91
CA THR A 160 80.84 -0.42 6.24
C THR A 160 82.30 0.06 6.22
N PRO A 161 82.59 1.32 6.60
CA PRO A 161 83.97 1.77 6.74
C PRO A 161 84.68 0.92 7.79
N SER A 162 85.86 0.40 7.42
CA SER A 162 86.75 -0.36 8.29
C SER A 162 87.07 0.47 9.55
N ALA A 163 86.35 0.16 10.62
CA ALA A 163 86.37 0.93 11.86
C ALA A 163 87.76 0.83 12.52
N GLY A 164 88.52 1.90 12.35
CA GLY A 164 89.59 2.29 13.25
C GLY A 164 89.07 2.40 14.69
N LEU A 165 89.94 2.03 15.63
CA LEU A 165 89.71 2.16 17.07
C LEU A 165 89.67 3.64 17.46
N GLU A 166 88.55 4.30 17.17
CA GLU A 166 88.13 5.58 17.76
C GLU A 166 87.23 5.32 18.98
N PRO A 167 87.18 6.25 19.94
CA PRO A 167 86.64 6.03 21.28
C PRO A 167 85.10 5.98 21.34
N GLN A 168 84.61 5.36 22.41
CA GLN A 168 83.20 5.07 22.75
C GLN A 168 82.27 6.31 22.77
N ALA A 169 82.82 7.52 22.74
CA ALA A 169 82.06 8.76 22.59
C ALA A 169 81.25 8.82 21.29
N ASN A 170 81.68 8.11 20.23
CA ASN A 170 80.98 8.09 18.96
C ASN A 170 79.64 7.35 19.00
N THR A 171 79.47 6.28 19.77
CA THR A 171 78.21 5.50 19.72
C THR A 171 77.02 6.25 20.33
N VAL A 172 77.26 7.06 21.37
CA VAL A 172 76.22 7.95 21.93
C VAL A 172 75.85 9.05 20.95
N ALA A 173 76.84 9.63 20.26
CA ALA A 173 76.62 10.63 19.22
C ALA A 173 75.87 10.06 18.02
N GLU A 174 76.24 8.86 17.56
CA GLU A 174 75.55 8.11 16.51
C GLU A 174 74.09 7.81 16.89
N CYS A 175 73.83 7.36 18.11
CA CYS A 175 72.47 7.14 18.61
C CYS A 175 71.65 8.44 18.65
N ARG A 176 72.24 9.55 19.08
CA ARG A 176 71.58 10.87 19.07
C ARG A 176 71.30 11.37 17.66
N SER A 177 72.24 11.20 16.73
CA SER A 177 72.09 11.54 15.32
C SER A 177 70.97 10.72 14.68
N ALA A 178 70.97 9.40 14.89
CA ALA A 178 69.90 8.51 14.44
C ALA A 178 68.53 8.91 15.01
N ALA A 179 68.47 9.34 16.28
CA ALA A 179 67.24 9.80 16.89
C ALA A 179 66.75 11.13 16.27
N GLN A 180 67.66 12.06 15.97
CA GLN A 180 67.34 13.32 15.29
C GLN A 180 66.83 13.06 13.87
N GLN A 181 67.48 12.16 13.12
CA GLN A 181 67.05 11.77 11.78
C GLN A 181 65.66 11.13 11.81
N ALA A 182 65.39 10.25 12.79
CA ALA A 182 64.07 9.65 12.97
C ALA A 182 63.00 10.70 13.29
N GLN A 183 63.32 11.68 14.15
CA GLN A 183 62.43 12.78 14.49
C GLN A 183 62.13 13.68 13.27
N GLN A 184 63.14 14.04 12.48
CA GLN A 184 62.96 14.83 11.25
C GLN A 184 62.08 14.09 10.23
N ARG A 185 62.29 12.78 10.05
CA ARG A 185 61.42 11.96 9.21
C ARG A 185 59.99 11.93 9.71
N PHE A 186 59.81 11.80 11.03
CA PHE A 186 58.48 11.83 11.64
C PHE A 186 57.80 13.19 11.43
N GLU A 187 58.53 14.30 11.55
CA GLU A 187 58.01 15.65 11.29
C GLU A 187 57.60 15.82 9.82
N ALA A 188 58.43 15.36 8.87
CA ALA A 188 58.08 15.35 7.45
C ALA A 188 56.84 14.49 7.14
N LEU A 189 56.66 13.36 7.83
CA LEU A 189 55.44 12.55 7.74
C LEU A 189 54.23 13.30 8.32
N CYS A 190 54.40 14.03 9.42
CA CYS A 190 53.32 14.83 10.00
C CYS A 190 52.90 15.97 9.06
N GLU A 191 53.85 16.64 8.40
CA GLU A 191 53.58 17.71 7.44
C GLU A 191 52.90 17.21 6.17
N SER A 192 53.26 16.02 5.66
CA SER A 192 52.64 15.46 4.46
C SER A 192 51.22 14.96 4.72
N TYR A 193 50.99 14.27 5.84
CA TYR A 193 49.71 13.58 6.08
C TYR A 193 48.73 14.29 7.00
N HIS A 194 49.17 15.32 7.75
CA HIS A 194 48.33 16.08 8.71
C HIS A 194 47.52 15.17 9.65
N PRO A 195 48.18 14.28 10.41
CA PRO A 195 47.51 13.28 11.24
C PRO A 195 46.73 13.93 12.40
N ALA A 196 45.80 13.17 12.97
CA ALA A 196 45.13 13.58 14.21
C ALA A 196 46.15 13.76 15.33
N GLN A 197 45.96 14.79 16.16
CA GLN A 197 46.89 15.16 17.25
C GLN A 197 47.20 13.97 18.17
N GLN A 198 46.20 13.14 18.49
CA GLN A 198 46.37 11.95 19.33
C GLN A 198 47.39 10.96 18.73
N LEU A 199 47.34 10.72 17.42
CA LEU A 199 48.30 9.82 16.76
C LEU A 199 49.70 10.42 16.76
N ARG A 200 49.80 11.73 16.48
CA ARG A 200 51.08 12.44 16.56
C ARG A 200 51.72 12.29 17.94
N ASP A 201 50.97 12.56 19.00
CA ASP A 201 51.47 12.51 20.37
C ASP A 201 51.92 11.08 20.75
N THR A 202 51.19 10.04 20.31
CA THR A 202 51.55 8.64 20.61
C THR A 202 52.86 8.20 19.94
N PHE A 203 53.05 8.52 18.65
CA PHE A 203 54.27 8.15 17.94
C PHE A 203 55.48 8.97 18.39
N GLU A 204 55.27 10.24 18.71
CA GLU A 204 56.32 11.09 19.26
C GLU A 204 56.78 10.58 20.64
N ALA A 205 55.84 10.19 21.51
CA ALA A 205 56.16 9.58 22.79
C ALA A 205 56.93 8.25 22.62
N ALA A 206 56.55 7.42 21.65
CA ALA A 206 57.23 6.16 21.35
C ALA A 206 58.68 6.39 20.86
N LEU A 207 58.91 7.35 19.97
CA LEU A 207 60.26 7.71 19.50
C LEU A 207 61.14 8.23 20.64
N ARG A 208 60.60 9.10 21.51
CA ARG A 208 61.32 9.58 22.70
C ARG A 208 61.66 8.44 23.67
N SER A 209 60.70 7.56 23.96
CA SER A 209 60.90 6.41 24.84
C SER A 209 61.99 5.46 24.30
N ALA A 210 61.95 5.15 23.00
CA ALA A 210 62.94 4.27 22.36
C ALA A 210 64.36 4.88 22.40
N LYS A 211 64.47 6.20 22.24
CA LYS A 211 65.73 6.93 22.37
C LYS A 211 66.27 6.86 23.81
N GLU A 212 65.43 7.08 24.81
CA GLU A 212 65.86 7.04 26.22
C GLU A 212 66.28 5.64 26.66
N GLU A 213 65.53 4.62 26.25
CA GLU A 213 65.85 3.21 26.53
C GLU A 213 67.18 2.78 25.88
N THR A 214 67.47 3.24 24.67
CA THR A 214 68.73 2.88 23.99
C THR A 214 69.93 3.64 24.55
N LEU A 215 69.76 4.92 24.90
CA LEU A 215 70.79 5.68 25.60
C LEU A 215 71.13 5.11 26.97
N THR A 216 70.13 4.61 27.72
CA THR A 216 70.37 3.91 29.00
C THR A 216 71.13 2.61 28.79
N ARG A 217 70.74 1.76 27.82
CA ARG A 217 71.49 0.53 27.46
C ARG A 217 72.94 0.82 27.06
N ILE A 218 73.19 1.87 26.27
CA ILE A 218 74.56 2.26 25.87
C ILE A 218 75.37 2.72 27.09
N ARG A 219 74.73 3.45 28.02
CA ARG A 219 75.36 3.90 29.27
C ARG A 219 75.67 2.75 30.23
N ASP A 220 74.75 1.81 30.38
CA ASP A 220 74.96 0.64 31.25
C ASP A 220 76.10 -0.25 30.73
N ALA A 221 76.21 -0.38 29.41
CA ALA A 221 77.33 -1.07 28.78
C ALA A 221 78.68 -0.36 29.00
N SER A 222 78.71 0.97 29.15
CA SER A 222 79.95 1.73 29.35
C SER A 222 80.40 1.80 30.81
N VAL A 223 79.48 1.83 31.78
CA VAL A 223 79.79 1.85 33.23
C VAL A 223 80.55 0.60 33.67
N LEU A 224 80.31 -0.54 33.02
CA LEU A 224 81.00 -1.81 33.31
C LEU A 224 82.47 -1.84 32.86
N ALA A 225 82.96 -0.81 32.15
CA ALA A 225 84.27 -0.81 31.49
C ALA A 225 85.20 0.33 31.94
N ALA A 226 85.08 0.80 33.20
CA ALA A 226 86.04 1.74 33.77
C ALA A 226 87.41 1.05 33.92
N ALA A 227 88.35 1.40 33.03
CA ALA A 227 89.65 0.74 32.97
C ALA A 227 90.67 1.39 33.91
N ALA A 228 91.40 0.56 34.67
CA ALA A 228 92.52 1.00 35.49
C ALA A 228 93.81 1.16 34.66
N THR A 229 93.91 0.48 33.51
CA THR A 229 95.11 0.55 32.67
C THR A 229 95.13 1.76 31.73
N PRO A 230 96.32 2.31 31.41
CA PRO A 230 96.43 3.48 30.54
C PRO A 230 95.88 3.22 29.12
N PRO A 231 95.20 4.20 28.50
CA PRO A 231 94.49 4.02 27.22
C PRO A 231 95.41 3.63 26.05
N ASN A 232 96.68 4.06 26.08
CA ASN A 232 97.66 3.70 25.06
C ASN A 232 97.99 2.21 25.09
N ILE A 233 98.03 1.60 26.27
CA ILE A 233 98.29 0.16 26.43
C ILE A 233 97.05 -0.62 26.01
N LEU A 234 95.86 -0.20 26.45
CA LEU A 234 94.58 -0.82 26.05
C LEU A 234 94.35 -0.80 24.55
N ARG A 235 94.79 0.25 23.84
CA ARG A 235 94.68 0.32 22.38
C ARG A 235 95.53 -0.75 21.70
N THR A 236 96.78 -0.91 22.14
CA THR A 236 97.71 -1.90 21.59
C THR A 236 97.30 -3.32 21.96
N VAL A 237 96.94 -3.56 23.23
CA VAL A 237 96.42 -4.85 23.72
C VAL A 237 95.11 -5.20 23.01
N GLY A 238 94.20 -4.24 22.86
CA GLY A 238 92.96 -4.39 22.11
C GLY A 238 93.17 -4.75 20.64
N LEU A 239 94.23 -4.22 20.01
CA LEU A 239 94.61 -4.56 18.64
C LEU A 239 95.18 -5.99 18.55
N ILE A 240 96.02 -6.40 19.49
CA ILE A 240 96.55 -7.78 19.62
C ILE A 240 95.38 -8.77 19.81
N VAL A 241 94.44 -8.43 20.69
CA VAL A 241 93.20 -9.18 20.93
C VAL A 241 92.33 -9.22 19.66
N LYS A 242 92.23 -8.13 18.90
CA LYS A 242 91.48 -8.08 17.63
C LYS A 242 92.08 -8.99 16.56
N MET A 243 93.41 -9.04 16.47
CA MET A 243 94.12 -9.89 15.50
C MET A 243 94.14 -11.38 15.88
N GLY A 244 93.88 -11.72 17.15
CA GLY A 244 93.73 -13.11 17.59
C GLY A 244 92.51 -13.77 16.94
N GLN A 245 92.71 -14.76 16.07
CA GLN A 245 91.63 -15.50 15.38
C GLN A 245 90.60 -16.12 16.34
N TYR A 246 91.01 -16.43 17.57
CA TYR A 246 90.17 -17.07 18.60
C TYR A 246 89.38 -16.08 19.47
N ALA A 247 89.66 -14.77 19.40
CA ALA A 247 89.01 -13.74 20.25
C ALA A 247 87.68 -13.22 19.66
N ARG A 248 87.08 -13.93 18.70
CA ARG A 248 85.74 -13.60 18.17
C ARG A 248 84.62 -14.00 19.13
N LYS A 249 84.87 -14.97 20.01
CA LYS A 249 83.97 -15.33 21.11
C LYS A 249 84.42 -14.57 22.35
N PHE A 250 83.50 -13.89 23.03
CA PHE A 250 83.81 -13.09 24.23
C PHE A 250 84.22 -13.93 25.44
N GLU A 251 84.16 -15.25 25.34
CA GLU A 251 84.61 -16.22 26.33
C GLU A 251 85.96 -16.80 25.90
N ILE A 252 87.01 -16.44 26.63
CA ILE A 252 88.39 -16.85 26.34
C ILE A 252 88.71 -18.09 27.18
N SER A 253 89.15 -19.18 26.54
CA SER A 253 89.72 -20.32 27.25
C SER A 253 91.06 -19.96 27.92
N ALA A 254 91.43 -20.62 29.02
CA ALA A 254 92.71 -20.37 29.69
C ALA A 254 93.92 -20.46 28.74
N ALA A 255 93.89 -21.38 27.77
CA ALA A 255 94.94 -21.53 26.76
C ALA A 255 95.06 -20.29 25.85
N THR A 256 93.93 -19.76 25.38
CA THR A 256 93.90 -18.54 24.57
C THR A 256 94.30 -17.29 25.36
N LEU A 257 93.98 -17.23 26.66
CA LEU A 257 94.40 -16.14 27.54
C LEU A 257 95.92 -16.14 27.72
N ASN A 258 96.52 -17.31 27.94
CA ASN A 258 97.98 -17.44 28.05
C ASN A 258 98.68 -17.05 26.74
N ALA A 259 98.18 -17.50 25.57
CA ALA A 259 98.74 -17.12 24.28
C ALA A 259 98.65 -15.60 24.01
N LEU A 260 97.56 -14.95 24.43
CA LEU A 260 97.43 -13.49 24.37
C LEU A 260 98.38 -12.80 25.34
N THR A 261 98.55 -13.35 26.55
CA THR A 261 99.46 -12.83 27.58
C THR A 261 100.90 -12.83 27.06
N GLU A 262 101.35 -13.94 26.46
CA GLU A 262 102.68 -14.04 25.83
C GLU A 262 102.86 -12.99 24.72
N ARG A 263 101.87 -12.82 23.85
CA ARG A 263 101.91 -11.81 22.77
C ARG A 263 101.96 -10.38 23.29
N VAL A 264 101.25 -10.08 24.37
CA VAL A 264 101.28 -8.74 24.98
C VAL A 264 102.60 -8.50 25.71
N LEU A 265 103.15 -9.50 26.41
CA LEU A 265 104.47 -9.42 27.06
C LEU A 265 105.60 -9.19 26.05
N LEU A 266 105.50 -9.74 24.83
CA LEU A 266 106.47 -9.45 23.76
C LEU A 266 106.50 -7.96 23.38
N VAL A 267 105.35 -7.27 23.47
CA VAL A 267 105.24 -5.83 23.16
C VAL A 267 105.57 -4.97 24.39
N TYR A 268 105.28 -5.46 25.59
CA TYR A 268 105.52 -4.78 26.86
C TYR A 268 106.30 -5.66 27.85
N PRO A 269 107.62 -5.89 27.62
CA PRO A 269 108.41 -6.84 28.41
C PRO A 269 108.59 -6.44 29.88
N CYS A 270 108.46 -5.16 30.20
CA CYS A 270 108.59 -4.64 31.56
C CYS A 270 107.28 -4.67 32.37
N MET A 271 106.16 -5.10 31.77
CA MET A 271 104.87 -5.12 32.43
C MET A 271 104.69 -6.42 33.24
N PRO A 272 104.28 -6.36 34.53
CA PRO A 272 103.97 -7.55 35.30
C PRO A 272 102.90 -8.40 34.63
N VAL A 273 103.04 -9.74 34.71
CA VAL A 273 102.09 -10.68 34.08
C VAL A 273 100.66 -10.47 34.59
N ALA A 274 100.50 -10.08 35.85
CA ALA A 274 99.20 -9.73 36.43
C ALA A 274 98.57 -8.52 35.73
N ASP A 275 99.34 -7.44 35.53
CA ASP A 275 98.89 -6.23 34.86
C ASP A 275 98.58 -6.47 33.39
N VAL A 276 99.34 -7.34 32.71
CA VAL A 276 99.05 -7.78 31.34
C VAL A 276 97.70 -8.51 31.27
N ARG A 277 97.42 -9.40 32.22
CA ARG A 277 96.13 -10.12 32.27
C ARG A 277 94.98 -9.15 32.52
N THR A 278 95.13 -8.23 33.47
CA THR A 278 94.15 -7.17 33.73
C THR A 278 93.93 -6.30 32.49
N ALA A 279 94.99 -5.91 31.77
CA ALA A 279 94.89 -5.15 30.53
C ALA A 279 94.16 -5.93 29.41
N ILE A 280 94.36 -7.24 29.32
CA ILE A 280 93.65 -8.10 28.35
C ILE A 280 92.17 -8.21 28.72
N GLU A 281 91.85 -8.42 30.00
CA GLU A 281 90.48 -8.49 30.50
C GLU A 281 89.73 -7.16 30.31
N GLU A 282 90.37 -6.04 30.65
CA GLU A 282 89.83 -4.68 30.42
C GLU A 282 89.65 -4.39 28.92
N ALA A 283 90.61 -4.75 28.06
CA ALA A 283 90.48 -4.58 26.61
C ALA A 283 89.34 -5.43 26.02
N MET A 284 89.13 -6.64 26.54
CA MET A 284 88.01 -7.50 26.17
C MET A 284 86.67 -6.96 26.66
N ALA A 285 86.61 -6.46 27.90
CA ALA A 285 85.43 -5.81 28.46
C ALA A 285 85.04 -4.56 27.65
N LEU A 286 86.01 -3.71 27.29
CA LEU A 286 85.81 -2.55 26.41
C LEU A 286 85.32 -2.95 25.02
N ARG A 287 85.88 -4.02 24.45
CA ARG A 287 85.42 -4.55 23.15
C ARG A 287 83.98 -5.07 23.23
N LYS A 288 83.63 -5.78 24.30
CA LYS A 288 82.27 -6.28 24.56
C LYS A 288 81.29 -5.13 24.73
N ALA A 289 81.64 -4.15 25.57
CA ALA A 289 80.86 -2.92 25.76
C ALA A 289 80.60 -2.21 24.43
N ARG A 290 81.63 -2.03 23.60
CA ARG A 290 81.50 -1.42 22.27
C ARG A 290 80.58 -2.22 21.35
N ALA A 291 80.73 -3.54 21.29
CA ALA A 291 79.89 -4.39 20.47
C ALA A 291 78.41 -4.32 20.92
N LEU A 292 78.16 -4.30 22.24
CA LEU A 292 76.82 -4.13 22.79
C LEU A 292 76.25 -2.74 22.49
N SER A 293 77.04 -1.67 22.60
CA SER A 293 76.61 -0.32 22.24
C SER A 293 76.28 -0.20 20.74
N GLN A 294 77.12 -0.78 19.86
CA GLN A 294 76.88 -0.80 18.42
C GLN A 294 75.63 -1.61 18.06
N ALA A 295 75.45 -2.78 18.66
CA ALA A 295 74.25 -3.59 18.50
C ALA A 295 73.00 -2.81 18.94
N ALA A 296 73.05 -2.16 20.11
CA ALA A 296 71.95 -1.32 20.61
C ALA A 296 71.61 -0.17 19.65
N THR A 297 72.61 0.51 19.06
CA THR A 297 72.38 1.56 18.06
C THR A 297 71.77 1.00 16.77
N SER A 298 72.22 -0.17 16.30
CA SER A 298 71.64 -0.80 15.09
C SER A 298 70.21 -1.27 15.33
N ASP A 299 69.92 -1.82 16.50
CA ASP A 299 68.58 -2.25 16.90
C ASP A 299 67.65 -1.04 17.03
N PHE A 300 68.15 0.08 17.58
CA PHE A 300 67.43 1.36 17.62
C PHE A 300 67.06 1.87 16.22
N GLN A 301 68.01 1.87 15.29
CA GLN A 301 67.77 2.29 13.91
C GLN A 301 66.72 1.39 13.22
N ARG A 302 66.81 0.07 13.41
CA ARG A 302 65.83 -0.88 12.87
C ARG A 302 64.45 -0.69 13.49
N ALA A 303 64.38 -0.52 14.81
CA ALA A 303 63.14 -0.27 15.52
C ALA A 303 62.47 1.04 15.08
N ASN A 304 63.25 2.12 14.93
CA ASN A 304 62.74 3.40 14.43
C ASN A 304 62.27 3.32 12.98
N ALA A 305 63.00 2.63 12.10
CA ALA A 305 62.58 2.44 10.71
C ALA A 305 61.23 1.70 10.65
N SER A 306 61.07 0.64 11.46
CA SER A 306 59.82 -0.10 11.58
C SER A 306 58.70 0.77 12.17
N LEU A 307 58.98 1.56 13.21
CA LEU A 307 58.01 2.46 13.83
C LEU A 307 57.55 3.56 12.88
N LEU A 308 58.46 4.15 12.10
CA LEU A 308 58.14 5.18 11.10
C LEU A 308 57.34 4.60 9.93
N SER A 309 57.68 3.40 9.45
CA SER A 309 56.88 2.70 8.44
C SER A 309 55.46 2.38 8.97
N SER A 310 55.36 1.91 10.21
CA SER A 310 54.07 1.71 10.87
C SER A 310 53.30 3.02 11.02
N CYS A 311 53.97 4.12 11.34
CA CYS A 311 53.38 5.45 11.46
C CYS A 311 52.80 5.93 10.13
N GLU A 312 53.56 5.81 9.05
CA GLU A 312 53.10 6.16 7.70
C GLU A 312 51.86 5.33 7.30
N SER A 313 51.91 4.01 7.53
CA SER A 313 50.75 3.15 7.27
C SER A 313 49.51 3.56 8.08
N ALA A 314 49.68 3.92 9.35
CA ALA A 314 48.60 4.39 10.21
C ALA A 314 48.03 5.73 9.73
N PHE A 315 48.87 6.63 9.22
CA PHE A 315 48.43 7.91 8.65
C PHE A 315 47.62 7.71 7.36
N ILE A 316 48.07 6.82 6.47
CA ILE A 316 47.34 6.48 5.24
C ILE A 316 45.96 5.91 5.59
N VAL A 317 45.90 4.96 6.53
CA VAL A 317 44.63 4.36 6.98
C VAL A 317 43.72 5.41 7.61
N ALA A 318 44.24 6.29 8.47
CA ALA A 318 43.46 7.36 9.08
C ALA A 318 42.88 8.32 8.03
N GLN A 319 43.66 8.68 7.01
CA GLN A 319 43.22 9.54 5.91
C GLN A 319 42.13 8.86 5.06
N GLN A 320 42.29 7.58 4.73
CA GLN A 320 41.28 6.81 4.00
C GLN A 320 39.98 6.69 4.79
N MET A 321 40.06 6.43 6.10
CA MET A 321 38.88 6.38 6.97
C MET A 321 38.17 7.73 7.07
N ALA A 322 38.92 8.85 7.09
CA ALA A 322 38.33 10.19 7.06
C ALA A 322 37.61 10.46 5.74
N LYS A 323 38.22 10.12 4.59
CA LYS A 323 37.59 10.21 3.26
C LYS A 323 36.30 9.37 3.18
N GLN A 324 36.34 8.12 3.63
CA GLN A 324 35.15 7.25 3.67
C GLN A 324 34.05 7.80 4.58
N ARG A 325 34.40 8.41 5.72
CA ARG A 325 33.41 9.07 6.59
C ARG A 325 32.77 10.25 5.87
N GLN A 326 33.56 11.09 5.19
CA GLN A 326 33.02 12.19 4.38
C GLN A 326 32.06 11.67 3.30
N GLU A 327 32.47 10.69 2.50
CA GLU A 327 31.63 10.07 1.47
C GLU A 327 30.33 9.50 2.05
N LYS A 328 30.39 8.81 3.20
CA LYS A 328 29.20 8.29 3.89
C LYS A 328 28.28 9.41 4.34
N THR A 329 28.82 10.51 4.91
CA THR A 329 28.00 11.66 5.33
C THR A 329 27.38 12.39 4.14
N GLU A 330 28.11 12.56 3.03
CA GLU A 330 27.56 13.13 1.81
C GLU A 330 26.49 12.25 1.17
N ALA A 331 26.71 10.93 1.14
CA ALA A 331 25.72 9.97 0.66
C ALA A 331 24.45 10.01 1.53
N ALA A 332 24.59 10.12 2.86
CA ALA A 332 23.47 10.29 3.77
C ALA A 332 22.72 11.61 3.49
N ARG A 333 23.43 12.73 3.33
CA ARG A 333 22.84 14.02 2.94
C ARG A 333 22.07 13.93 1.63
N LYS A 334 22.64 13.28 0.60
CA LYS A 334 21.97 13.05 -0.70
C LYS A 334 20.69 12.22 -0.56
N ARG A 335 20.70 11.18 0.29
CA ARG A 335 19.51 10.36 0.57
C ARG A 335 18.40 11.16 1.25
N VAL A 336 18.75 11.95 2.28
CA VAL A 336 17.79 12.82 2.97
C VAL A 336 17.22 13.87 2.01
N ALA A 337 18.05 14.52 1.20
CA ALA A 337 17.58 15.47 0.20
C ALA A 337 16.64 14.83 -0.83
N ALA A 338 16.94 13.62 -1.31
CA ALA A 338 16.07 12.89 -2.22
C ALA A 338 14.74 12.49 -1.55
N GLN A 339 14.77 12.08 -0.28
CA GLN A 339 13.57 11.79 0.50
C GLN A 339 12.70 13.03 0.68
N ASN A 340 13.30 14.17 1.03
CA ASN A 340 12.59 15.43 1.19
C ASN A 340 11.95 15.90 -0.12
N ARG A 341 12.62 15.73 -1.27
CA ARG A 341 12.03 16.01 -2.59
C ARG A 341 10.80 15.15 -2.87
N ARG A 342 10.85 13.85 -2.55
CA ARG A 342 9.70 12.95 -2.69
C ARG A 342 8.55 13.36 -1.77
N HIS A 343 8.86 13.70 -0.52
CA HIS A 343 7.84 14.18 0.42
C HIS A 343 7.21 15.49 -0.03
N ALA A 344 8.00 16.44 -0.56
CA ALA A 344 7.48 17.68 -1.12
C ALA A 344 6.51 17.41 -2.28
N HIS A 345 6.92 16.58 -3.25
CA HIS A 345 6.08 16.17 -4.37
C HIS A 345 4.77 15.51 -3.92
N LEU A 346 4.85 14.55 -2.99
CA LEU A 346 3.64 13.90 -2.44
C LEU A 346 2.74 14.89 -1.69
N THR A 347 3.32 15.90 -1.06
CA THR A 347 2.54 16.94 -0.36
C THR A 347 1.81 17.83 -1.36
N GLU A 348 2.45 18.21 -2.46
CA GLU A 348 1.83 18.94 -3.57
C GLU A 348 0.68 18.14 -4.20
N GLU A 349 0.90 16.84 -4.47
CA GLU A 349 -0.15 15.96 -5.01
C GLU A 349 -1.33 15.81 -4.06
N ARG A 350 -1.08 15.66 -2.75
CA ARG A 350 -2.14 15.60 -1.73
C ARG A 350 -2.94 16.91 -1.69
N ALA A 351 -2.25 18.05 -1.70
CA ALA A 351 -2.91 19.36 -1.72
C ALA A 351 -3.77 19.55 -2.98
N ALA A 352 -3.28 19.13 -4.15
CA ALA A 352 -4.04 19.16 -5.40
C ALA A 352 -5.29 18.27 -5.33
N TYR A 353 -5.15 17.05 -4.79
CA TYR A 353 -6.28 16.13 -4.62
C TYR A 353 -7.33 16.67 -3.63
N GLU A 354 -6.89 17.21 -2.49
CA GLU A 354 -7.78 17.84 -1.52
C GLU A 354 -8.53 19.04 -2.12
N ALA A 355 -7.88 19.84 -2.97
CA ALA A 355 -8.53 20.94 -3.67
C ALA A 355 -9.65 20.45 -4.62
N VAL A 356 -9.41 19.35 -5.36
CA VAL A 356 -10.43 18.73 -6.22
C VAL A 356 -11.59 18.20 -5.39
N LEU A 357 -11.32 17.57 -4.24
CA LEU A 357 -12.38 17.09 -3.35
C LEU A 357 -13.24 18.25 -2.81
N ARG A 358 -12.62 19.35 -2.37
CA ARG A 358 -13.38 20.53 -1.91
C ARG A 358 -14.24 21.12 -3.02
N GLN A 359 -13.73 21.20 -4.25
CA GLN A 359 -14.51 21.67 -5.40
C GLN A 359 -15.73 20.77 -5.63
N ARG A 360 -15.55 19.45 -5.61
CA ARG A 360 -16.65 18.50 -5.77
C ARG A 360 -17.69 18.63 -4.66
N GLN A 361 -17.25 18.72 -3.40
CA GLN A 361 -18.16 18.92 -2.26
C GLN A 361 -18.96 20.22 -2.41
N SER A 362 -18.29 21.33 -2.76
CA SER A 362 -18.97 22.61 -2.96
C SER A 362 -20.00 22.55 -4.10
N PHE A 363 -19.72 21.80 -5.17
CA PHE A 363 -20.66 21.60 -6.26
C PHE A 363 -21.85 20.72 -5.83
N GLU A 364 -21.61 19.64 -5.09
CA GLU A 364 -22.66 18.78 -4.53
C GLU A 364 -23.55 19.57 -3.56
N GLU A 365 -22.98 20.41 -2.69
CA GLU A 365 -23.70 21.30 -1.78
C GLU A 365 -24.56 22.31 -2.55
N GLN A 366 -24.03 22.93 -3.61
CA GLN A 366 -24.79 23.83 -4.48
C GLN A 366 -25.96 23.11 -5.14
N MET A 367 -25.75 21.93 -5.69
CA MET A 367 -26.79 21.12 -6.31
C MET A 367 -27.88 20.70 -5.30
N GLN A 368 -27.50 20.33 -4.08
CA GLN A 368 -28.45 20.01 -3.00
C GLN A 368 -29.23 21.25 -2.56
N ALA A 369 -28.56 22.41 -2.42
CA ALA A 369 -29.22 23.66 -2.08
C ALA A 369 -30.22 24.10 -3.16
N GLU A 370 -29.87 23.97 -4.43
CA GLU A 370 -30.78 24.24 -5.56
C GLU A 370 -31.97 23.26 -5.58
N ALA A 371 -31.74 21.97 -5.35
CA ALA A 371 -32.81 20.98 -5.29
C ALA A 371 -33.77 21.26 -4.12
N ALA A 372 -33.24 21.55 -2.94
CA ALA A 372 -34.03 21.93 -1.77
C ALA A 372 -34.80 23.24 -2.00
N ALA A 373 -34.20 24.22 -2.69
CA ALA A 373 -34.88 25.46 -3.07
C ALA A 373 -36.05 25.20 -4.03
N LYS A 374 -35.85 24.33 -5.04
CA LYS A 374 -36.91 23.92 -5.97
C LYS A 374 -38.04 23.19 -5.25
N GLU A 375 -37.72 22.28 -4.33
CA GLU A 375 -38.73 21.57 -3.54
C GLU A 375 -39.54 22.52 -2.66
N LYS A 376 -38.87 23.44 -1.94
CA LYS A 376 -39.54 24.50 -1.16
C LYS A 376 -40.46 25.36 -2.02
N ALA A 377 -40.03 25.73 -3.23
CA ALA A 377 -40.85 26.48 -4.16
C ALA A 377 -42.09 25.70 -4.63
N LEU A 378 -41.97 24.39 -4.87
CA LEU A 378 -43.10 23.53 -5.20
C LEU A 378 -44.09 23.40 -4.04
N LEU A 379 -43.59 23.23 -2.81
CA LEU A 379 -44.43 23.18 -1.61
C LEU A 379 -45.18 24.49 -1.40
N ALA A 380 -44.51 25.63 -1.61
CA ALA A 380 -45.16 26.95 -1.53
C ALA A 380 -46.29 27.10 -2.57
N LYS A 381 -46.06 26.67 -3.82
CA LYS A 381 -47.11 26.67 -4.85
C LYS A 381 -48.30 25.80 -4.46
N ARG A 382 -48.05 24.57 -4.00
CA ARG A 382 -49.11 23.66 -3.53
C ARG A 382 -49.90 24.25 -2.35
N ALA A 383 -49.23 24.96 -1.44
CA ALA A 383 -49.88 25.62 -0.32
C ALA A 383 -50.82 26.74 -0.79
N ILE A 384 -50.40 27.54 -1.79
CA ILE A 384 -51.25 28.58 -2.40
C ILE A 384 -52.47 27.93 -3.08
N GLU A 385 -52.26 26.91 -3.91
CA GLU A 385 -53.35 26.19 -4.59
C GLU A 385 -54.34 25.58 -3.58
N PHE A 386 -53.84 25.05 -2.47
CA PHE A 386 -54.68 24.52 -1.39
C PHE A 386 -55.50 25.61 -0.72
N GLN A 387 -54.92 26.78 -0.44
CA GLN A 387 -55.64 27.92 0.10
C GLN A 387 -56.73 28.43 -0.86
N GLU A 388 -56.46 28.46 -2.16
CA GLU A 388 -57.46 28.84 -3.16
C GLU A 388 -58.63 27.85 -3.21
N ARG A 389 -58.34 26.54 -3.16
CA ARG A 389 -59.38 25.50 -3.08
C ARG A 389 -60.22 25.60 -1.82
N LEU A 390 -59.59 25.89 -0.68
CA LEU A 390 -60.32 26.14 0.57
C LEU A 390 -61.28 27.32 0.44
N ARG A 391 -60.83 28.45 -0.13
CA ARG A 391 -61.70 29.62 -0.36
C ARG A 391 -62.88 29.29 -1.27
N LEU A 392 -62.65 28.51 -2.34
CA LEU A 392 -63.73 28.06 -3.23
C LEU A 392 -64.71 27.14 -2.52
N PHE A 393 -64.21 26.24 -1.67
CA PHE A 393 -65.04 25.34 -0.87
C PHE A 393 -65.91 26.12 0.13
N GLU A 394 -65.32 27.06 0.87
CA GLU A 394 -66.06 27.94 1.79
C GLU A 394 -67.16 28.73 1.05
N ALA A 395 -66.85 29.29 -0.13
CA ALA A 395 -67.84 29.98 -0.95
C ALA A 395 -68.98 29.05 -1.41
N TYR A 396 -68.65 27.80 -1.75
CA TYR A 396 -69.65 26.79 -2.13
C TYR A 396 -70.55 26.38 -0.95
N GLU A 397 -69.99 26.22 0.26
CA GLU A 397 -70.78 25.93 1.46
C GLU A 397 -71.78 27.04 1.77
N VAL A 398 -71.36 28.31 1.64
CA VAL A 398 -72.25 29.47 1.80
C VAL A 398 -73.38 29.44 0.76
N GLN A 399 -73.07 29.13 -0.50
CA GLN A 399 -74.08 28.99 -1.56
C GLN A 399 -75.07 27.86 -1.27
N GLN A 400 -74.58 26.70 -0.80
CA GLN A 400 -75.43 25.56 -0.42
C GLN A 400 -76.36 25.90 0.75
N LEU A 401 -75.87 26.60 1.77
CA LEU A 401 -76.69 27.07 2.88
C LEU A 401 -77.78 28.04 2.40
N ALA A 402 -77.44 28.97 1.52
CA ALA A 402 -78.41 29.90 0.94
C ALA A 402 -79.48 29.19 0.10
N LEU A 403 -79.10 28.16 -0.68
CA LEU A 403 -80.06 27.33 -1.42
C LEU A 403 -81.00 26.57 -0.46
N ARG A 404 -80.47 25.96 0.60
CA ARG A 404 -81.28 25.27 1.60
C ARG A 404 -82.25 26.21 2.34
N GLN A 405 -81.84 27.44 2.61
CA GLN A 405 -82.74 28.46 3.19
C GLN A 405 -83.90 28.77 2.25
N LYS A 406 -83.61 29.01 0.97
CA LYS A 406 -84.65 29.23 -0.05
C LYS A 406 -85.58 28.04 -0.22
N GLU A 407 -85.06 26.81 -0.17
CA GLU A 407 -85.89 25.59 -0.21
C GLU A 407 -86.83 25.49 0.99
N ARG A 408 -86.37 25.86 2.20
CA ARG A 408 -87.21 25.91 3.40
C ARG A 408 -88.31 26.96 3.27
N GLU A 409 -87.97 28.17 2.84
CA GLU A 409 -88.96 29.24 2.60
C GLU A 409 -90.02 28.80 1.58
N LEU A 410 -89.61 28.17 0.48
CA LEU A 410 -90.54 27.61 -0.52
C LEU A 410 -91.41 26.48 0.05
N ALA A 411 -90.87 25.64 0.93
CA ALA A 411 -91.62 24.57 1.59
C ALA A 411 -92.66 25.14 2.58
N GLU A 412 -92.31 26.19 3.34
CA GLU A 412 -93.21 26.90 4.24
C GLU A 412 -94.36 27.56 3.46
N LEU A 413 -94.06 28.24 2.35
CA LEU A 413 -95.09 28.83 1.48
C LEU A 413 -96.04 27.76 0.91
N LYS A 414 -95.51 26.59 0.50
CA LYS A 414 -96.34 25.47 0.04
C LYS A 414 -97.20 24.89 1.16
N ALA A 415 -96.69 24.81 2.38
CA ALA A 415 -97.45 24.34 3.53
C ALA A 415 -98.61 25.29 3.85
N GLN A 416 -98.37 26.61 3.84
CA GLN A 416 -99.41 27.63 4.03
C GLN A 416 -100.49 27.53 2.96
N ALA A 417 -100.13 27.40 1.68
CA ALA A 417 -101.09 27.22 0.60
C ALA A 417 -101.96 25.96 0.77
N LEU A 418 -101.37 24.84 1.22
CA LEU A 418 -102.12 23.61 1.52
C LEU A 418 -103.07 23.78 2.72
N GLU A 419 -102.70 24.56 3.73
CA GLU A 419 -103.59 24.88 4.85
C GLU A 419 -104.78 25.74 4.43
N GLU A 420 -104.56 26.74 3.57
CA GLU A 420 -105.63 27.55 2.99
C GLU A 420 -106.60 26.70 2.15
N GLU A 421 -106.07 25.79 1.32
CA GLU A 421 -106.91 24.84 0.57
C GLU A 421 -107.75 23.94 1.49
N LYS A 422 -107.16 23.45 2.59
CA LYS A 422 -107.88 22.65 3.59
C LYS A 422 -108.98 23.48 4.24
N ALA A 423 -108.70 24.73 4.63
CA ALA A 423 -109.69 25.63 5.21
C ALA A 423 -110.86 25.90 4.23
N ALA A 424 -110.57 26.11 2.94
CA ALA A 424 -111.60 26.27 1.91
C ALA A 424 -112.45 25.01 1.73
N ARG A 425 -111.84 23.81 1.78
CA ARG A 425 -112.58 22.53 1.75
C ARG A 425 -113.47 22.35 2.97
N MET A 426 -113.00 22.73 4.15
CA MET A 426 -113.78 22.68 5.39
C MET A 426 -115.04 23.55 5.28
N ARG A 427 -114.91 24.81 4.82
CA ARG A 427 -116.07 25.70 4.60
C ARG A 427 -117.11 25.11 3.65
N ARG A 428 -116.68 24.57 2.50
CA ARG A 428 -117.60 23.91 1.55
C ARG A 428 -118.27 22.67 2.13
N ASN A 429 -117.59 21.94 3.00
CA ASN A 429 -118.15 20.77 3.67
C ASN A 429 -119.17 21.17 4.74
N GLU A 430 -118.91 22.24 5.50
CA GLU A 430 -119.86 22.82 6.46
C GLU A 430 -121.17 23.19 5.75
N GLU A 431 -121.11 23.93 4.64
CA GLU A 431 -122.29 24.27 3.82
C GLU A 431 -123.07 23.02 3.36
N ARG A 432 -122.37 21.96 2.94
CA ARG A 432 -123.01 20.69 2.52
C ARG A 432 -123.65 19.94 3.67
N VAL A 433 -123.09 20.01 4.88
CA VAL A 433 -123.65 19.38 6.07
C VAL A 433 -124.91 20.11 6.51
N GLU A 434 -124.88 21.45 6.53
CA GLU A 434 -126.05 22.28 6.83
C GLU A 434 -127.20 22.03 5.86
N TYR A 435 -126.91 21.95 4.56
CA TYR A 435 -127.92 21.61 3.55
C TYR A 435 -128.57 20.23 3.78
N ARG A 436 -127.78 19.21 4.17
CA ARG A 436 -128.32 17.88 4.48
C ARG A 436 -129.21 17.91 5.71
N ARG A 437 -128.82 18.66 6.75
CA ARG A 437 -129.60 18.82 7.98
C ARG A 437 -130.96 19.43 7.69
N GLN A 438 -131.00 20.50 6.90
CA GLN A 438 -132.26 21.13 6.46
C GLN A 438 -133.14 20.17 5.65
N ARG A 439 -132.55 19.36 4.76
CA ARG A 439 -133.29 18.37 3.95
C ARG A 439 -133.84 17.21 4.79
N GLU A 440 -133.17 16.83 5.86
CA GLU A 440 -133.65 15.82 6.81
C GLU A 440 -134.81 16.34 7.65
N GLU A 441 -134.73 17.58 8.15
CA GLU A 441 -135.83 18.24 8.86
C GLU A 441 -137.09 18.34 7.98
N GLN A 442 -136.94 18.68 6.70
CA GLN A 442 -138.04 18.69 5.74
C GLN A 442 -138.69 17.29 5.59
N ARG A 443 -137.88 16.24 5.43
CA ARG A 443 -138.39 14.85 5.32
C ARG A 443 -139.13 14.40 6.58
N GLN A 444 -138.63 14.74 7.77
CA GLN A 444 -139.29 14.39 9.02
C GLN A 444 -140.65 15.10 9.18
N ASN A 445 -140.74 16.36 8.76
CA ASN A 445 -142.00 17.09 8.77
C ASN A 445 -143.02 16.52 7.77
N GLU A 446 -142.57 16.09 6.59
CA GLU A 446 -143.42 15.40 5.60
C GLU A 446 -143.90 14.03 6.10
N GLN A 447 -143.02 13.24 6.75
CA GLN A 447 -143.39 11.96 7.33
C GLN A 447 -144.43 12.12 8.43
N LYS A 448 -144.25 13.07 9.36
CA LYS A 448 -145.24 13.37 10.41
C LYS A 448 -146.61 13.75 9.84
N LYS A 449 -146.65 14.53 8.75
CA LYS A 449 -147.91 14.87 8.07
C LYS A 449 -148.59 13.64 7.47
N ARG A 450 -147.84 12.76 6.79
CA ARG A 450 -148.38 11.52 6.21
C ARG A 450 -148.89 10.54 7.26
N GLU A 451 -148.20 10.44 8.40
CA GLU A 451 -148.64 9.60 9.53
C GLU A 451 -149.96 10.10 10.12
N GLN A 452 -150.14 11.42 10.26
CA GLN A 452 -151.40 12.01 10.72
C GLN A 452 -152.56 11.75 9.74
N GLU A 453 -152.30 11.84 8.43
CA GLU A 453 -153.30 11.53 7.39
C GLU A 453 -153.70 10.04 7.39
N LEU A 454 -152.72 9.14 7.53
CA LEU A 454 -152.96 7.69 7.61
C LEU A 454 -153.73 7.31 8.88
N ALA A 455 -153.39 7.91 10.03
CA ALA A 455 -154.12 7.69 11.27
C ALA A 455 -155.59 8.13 11.16
N ALA A 456 -155.86 9.27 10.51
CA ALA A 456 -157.22 9.76 10.27
C ALA A 456 -158.03 8.83 9.34
N LEU A 457 -157.40 8.22 8.32
CA LEU A 457 -158.05 7.24 7.45
C LEU A 457 -158.33 5.91 8.15
N GLN A 458 -157.41 5.45 9.00
CA GLN A 458 -157.58 4.22 9.77
C GLN A 458 -158.70 4.35 10.82
N ALA A 459 -158.82 5.50 11.49
CA ALA A 459 -159.91 5.78 12.42
C ALA A 459 -161.29 5.70 11.73
N LYS A 460 -161.44 6.30 10.55
CA LYS A 460 -162.68 6.21 9.75
C LYS A 460 -163.00 4.78 9.32
N LYS A 461 -161.98 3.99 8.96
CA LYS A 461 -162.15 2.57 8.58
C LYS A 461 -162.56 1.70 9.77
N GLN A 462 -161.99 1.95 10.95
CA GLN A 462 -162.34 1.24 12.18
C GLN A 462 -163.78 1.56 12.62
N GLU A 463 -164.23 2.82 12.55
CA GLU A 463 -165.64 3.16 12.80
C GLU A 463 -166.60 2.47 11.82
N ALA A 464 -166.24 2.37 10.53
CA ALA A 464 -167.05 1.68 9.53
C ALA A 464 -167.11 0.16 9.78
N LEU A 465 -165.99 -0.46 10.15
CA LEU A 465 -165.92 -1.89 10.49
C LEU A 465 -166.64 -2.20 11.80
N GLN A 466 -166.56 -1.35 12.82
CA GLN A 466 -167.32 -1.51 14.06
C GLN A 466 -168.84 -1.42 13.82
N ARG A 467 -169.30 -0.51 12.95
CA ARG A 467 -170.72 -0.49 12.51
C ARG A 467 -171.13 -1.76 11.77
N PHE A 468 -170.24 -2.29 10.92
CA PHE A 468 -170.49 -3.52 10.18
C PHE A 468 -170.54 -4.76 11.09
N PHE A 469 -169.55 -4.95 11.95
CA PHE A 469 -169.51 -6.10 12.87
C PHE A 469 -170.59 -6.02 13.96
N ALA A 470 -170.95 -4.82 14.45
CA ALA A 470 -172.11 -4.66 15.33
C ALA A 470 -173.46 -5.01 14.65
N SER A 471 -173.54 -4.96 13.32
CA SER A 471 -174.71 -5.43 12.57
C SER A 471 -174.70 -6.94 12.30
N VAL A 472 -173.52 -7.56 12.22
CA VAL A 472 -173.35 -8.99 11.90
C VAL A 472 -173.35 -9.88 13.16
N ASP A 473 -172.86 -9.38 14.30
CA ASP A 473 -172.86 -10.10 15.59
C ASP A 473 -174.29 -10.28 16.19
N LYS A 474 -175.30 -9.60 15.63
CA LYS A 474 -176.72 -9.84 15.98
C LYS A 474 -177.33 -11.06 15.27
N GLU A 475 -176.72 -11.59 14.20
CA GLU A 475 -177.42 -12.54 13.32
C GLU A 475 -176.80 -13.93 13.20
N ILE A 476 -175.51 -14.15 13.42
CA ILE A 476 -174.95 -15.53 13.40
C ILE A 476 -173.75 -15.63 14.35
N GLY A 477 -173.87 -16.44 15.41
CA GLY A 477 -172.76 -16.77 16.30
C GLY A 477 -172.15 -18.14 16.00
N VAL A 478 -170.89 -18.20 15.51
CA VAL A 478 -169.98 -19.36 15.57
C VAL A 478 -168.50 -18.90 15.51
N GLU A 479 -167.63 -19.46 16.35
CA GLU A 479 -166.20 -19.13 16.57
C GLU A 479 -165.22 -19.72 15.53
N ALA A 480 -164.03 -19.10 15.38
CA ALA A 480 -162.98 -19.44 14.39
C ALA A 480 -161.64 -19.89 15.05
N ASP A 481 -160.99 -20.93 14.51
CA ASP A 481 -159.77 -21.57 15.06
C ASP A 481 -158.48 -21.24 14.26
N PRO A 482 -157.44 -20.61 14.86
CA PRO A 482 -156.28 -20.02 14.16
C PRO A 482 -155.05 -20.93 13.94
N GLN A 483 -155.07 -22.23 14.23
CA GLN A 483 -153.85 -23.07 14.20
C GLN A 483 -153.28 -23.45 12.81
N ARG A 484 -153.92 -23.07 11.70
CA ARG A 484 -153.50 -23.47 10.34
C ARG A 484 -152.42 -22.55 9.70
N LEU A 485 -151.98 -21.50 10.39
CA LEU A 485 -151.25 -20.37 9.77
C LEU A 485 -149.71 -20.41 9.86
N LEU A 486 -149.08 -21.44 10.44
CA LEU A 486 -147.62 -21.40 10.73
C LEU A 486 -146.83 -22.68 10.36
N LYS A 487 -146.48 -22.88 9.07
CA LYS A 487 -145.41 -23.83 8.69
C LYS A 487 -144.62 -23.38 7.43
N ALA A 488 -143.28 -23.48 7.48
CA ALA A 488 -142.33 -22.99 6.46
C ALA A 488 -141.60 -24.12 5.68
N THR A 489 -141.09 -23.81 4.47
CA THR A 489 -140.55 -24.77 3.47
C THR A 489 -139.09 -24.52 3.02
N SER A 490 -138.55 -25.48 2.26
CA SER A 490 -137.17 -26.01 2.24
C SER A 490 -136.14 -25.40 1.25
N SER A 491 -135.98 -24.07 1.16
CA SER A 491 -135.07 -23.45 0.16
C SER A 491 -133.75 -22.86 0.71
N SER A 492 -133.34 -23.14 1.95
CA SER A 492 -132.25 -22.41 2.62
C SER A 492 -130.96 -23.21 2.90
N ALA A 493 -130.61 -24.27 2.13
CA ALA A 493 -129.40 -25.06 2.38
C ALA A 493 -128.60 -25.39 1.11
N GLN A 494 -127.50 -24.66 0.84
CA GLN A 494 -126.31 -25.16 0.13
C GLN A 494 -125.10 -24.20 0.27
N THR A 495 -123.89 -24.77 0.44
CA THR A 495 -122.62 -24.09 0.73
C THR A 495 -121.49 -24.81 -0.01
N GLU A 496 -120.79 -24.16 -0.96
CA GLU A 496 -119.54 -24.68 -1.56
C GLU A 496 -118.52 -23.54 -1.83
N GLN A 497 -117.23 -23.87 -1.66
CA GLN A 497 -116.05 -22.99 -1.67
C GLN A 497 -115.31 -23.01 -3.03
N TYR A 498 -114.76 -21.87 -3.45
CA TYR A 498 -114.18 -21.64 -4.80
C TYR A 498 -112.64 -21.50 -4.76
N THR A 499 -111.92 -22.31 -5.55
CA THR A 499 -110.44 -22.24 -5.76
C THR A 499 -110.08 -21.54 -7.07
N THR A 500 -109.04 -20.68 -7.07
CA THR A 500 -108.69 -19.78 -8.19
C THR A 500 -107.60 -20.30 -9.13
N LEU A 501 -107.74 -19.99 -10.43
CA LEU A 501 -106.91 -20.40 -11.58
C LEU A 501 -105.39 -20.15 -11.47
N ALA A 502 -104.93 -19.29 -10.56
CA ALA A 502 -103.50 -18.95 -10.41
C ALA A 502 -102.65 -20.09 -9.81
N GLN A 503 -103.27 -21.09 -9.18
CA GLN A 503 -102.55 -22.23 -8.59
C GLN A 503 -102.37 -23.41 -9.56
N ALA A 504 -103.02 -23.42 -10.73
CA ALA A 504 -103.01 -24.56 -11.65
C ALA A 504 -101.92 -24.52 -12.75
N THR A 505 -101.13 -23.43 -12.87
CA THR A 505 -100.29 -23.15 -14.05
C THR A 505 -98.81 -22.82 -13.73
N LYS A 506 -98.12 -23.65 -12.95
CA LYS A 506 -96.64 -23.58 -12.83
C LYS A 506 -95.99 -24.91 -13.28
N PRO A 507 -95.39 -24.99 -14.48
CA PRO A 507 -94.56 -26.14 -14.84
C PRO A 507 -93.20 -26.08 -14.10
N PRO A 508 -92.62 -27.22 -13.69
CA PRO A 508 -91.31 -27.25 -13.04
C PRO A 508 -90.19 -27.05 -14.07
N ILE A 509 -89.35 -26.02 -13.87
CA ILE A 509 -88.18 -25.74 -14.71
C ILE A 509 -87.06 -26.71 -14.29
N THR A 510 -86.68 -27.64 -15.18
CA THR A 510 -85.50 -28.49 -15.00
C THR A 510 -84.24 -27.73 -15.41
N GLY A 511 -83.57 -27.10 -14.43
CA GLY A 511 -82.26 -26.47 -14.58
C GLY A 511 -81.32 -26.86 -13.45
N PHE A 512 -80.01 -26.65 -13.63
CA PHE A 512 -79.04 -26.79 -12.55
C PHE A 512 -79.29 -25.72 -11.49
N SER A 513 -79.33 -26.09 -10.21
CA SER A 513 -79.41 -25.08 -9.14
C SER A 513 -78.06 -24.37 -8.99
N ASP A 514 -78.07 -23.13 -8.46
CA ASP A 514 -76.84 -22.37 -8.21
C ASP A 514 -75.84 -23.18 -7.36
N GLU A 515 -76.33 -23.99 -6.42
CA GLU A 515 -75.49 -24.89 -5.61
C GLU A 515 -74.81 -25.98 -6.45
N GLN A 516 -75.46 -26.46 -7.51
CA GLN A 516 -74.90 -27.44 -8.43
C GLN A 516 -73.87 -26.80 -9.37
N ILE A 517 -74.10 -25.56 -9.80
CA ILE A 517 -73.17 -24.78 -10.63
C ILE A 517 -71.90 -24.41 -9.84
N MET A 518 -72.04 -24.07 -8.56
CA MET A 518 -70.92 -23.70 -7.68
C MET A 518 -70.02 -24.87 -7.26
N LYS A 519 -70.37 -26.13 -7.61
CA LYS A 519 -69.49 -27.30 -7.42
C LYS A 519 -68.31 -27.32 -8.41
N ASP A 520 -68.39 -26.65 -9.55
CA ASP A 520 -67.26 -26.53 -10.46
C ASP A 520 -66.21 -25.56 -9.88
N PRO A 521 -64.97 -26.02 -9.60
CA PRO A 521 -63.93 -25.17 -9.02
C PRO A 521 -63.55 -23.98 -9.91
N ARG A 522 -63.75 -24.06 -11.23
CA ARG A 522 -63.48 -22.96 -12.17
C ARG A 522 -64.52 -21.86 -12.03
N VAL A 523 -65.79 -22.23 -11.93
CA VAL A 523 -66.89 -21.29 -11.72
C VAL A 523 -66.75 -20.60 -10.37
N ARG A 524 -66.41 -21.35 -9.33
CA ARG A 524 -66.15 -20.81 -7.99
C ARG A 524 -64.96 -19.84 -7.96
N LEU A 525 -63.86 -20.19 -8.63
CA LEU A 525 -62.69 -19.31 -8.74
C LEU A 525 -63.03 -18.02 -9.50
N TYR A 526 -63.75 -18.13 -10.61
CA TYR A 526 -64.16 -16.96 -11.39
C TYR A 526 -65.09 -16.05 -10.58
N HIS A 527 -66.07 -16.61 -9.87
CA HIS A 527 -66.96 -15.83 -9.00
C HIS A 527 -66.19 -15.14 -7.85
N ALA A 528 -65.18 -15.79 -7.26
CA ALA A 528 -64.33 -15.18 -6.24
C ALA A 528 -63.49 -14.02 -6.81
N LEU A 529 -62.92 -14.18 -8.01
CA LEU A 529 -62.19 -13.11 -8.71
C LEU A 529 -63.12 -11.94 -9.08
N LEU A 530 -64.39 -12.23 -9.39
CA LEU A 530 -65.40 -11.22 -9.67
C LEU A 530 -65.77 -10.45 -8.40
N ALA A 531 -66.05 -11.15 -7.30
CA ALA A 531 -66.36 -10.55 -6.00
C ALA A 531 -65.21 -9.68 -5.47
N ALA A 532 -63.95 -10.08 -5.71
CA ALA A 532 -62.77 -9.30 -5.34
C ALA A 532 -62.41 -8.19 -6.35
N GLY A 533 -63.17 -8.01 -7.44
CA GLY A 533 -62.90 -7.00 -8.47
C GLY A 533 -61.65 -7.25 -9.33
N LEU A 534 -60.99 -8.40 -9.17
CA LEU A 534 -59.71 -8.74 -9.81
C LEU A 534 -59.88 -9.33 -11.22
N HIS A 535 -61.10 -9.71 -11.61
CA HIS A 535 -61.41 -10.30 -12.91
C HIS A 535 -61.04 -9.42 -14.13
N THR A 536 -60.90 -8.10 -13.95
CA THR A 536 -60.48 -7.17 -15.00
C THR A 536 -58.96 -7.09 -15.18
N THR A 537 -58.19 -7.50 -14.16
CA THR A 537 -56.71 -7.44 -14.20
C THR A 537 -56.15 -8.50 -15.15
N PRO A 538 -55.01 -8.25 -15.81
CA PRO A 538 -54.38 -9.25 -16.68
C PRO A 538 -54.05 -10.54 -15.92
N TYR A 539 -53.64 -10.43 -14.66
CA TYR A 539 -53.40 -11.56 -13.78
C TYR A 539 -54.68 -12.37 -13.48
N GLY A 540 -55.78 -11.69 -13.13
CA GLY A 540 -57.07 -12.36 -12.90
C GLY A 540 -57.59 -13.09 -14.15
N ARG A 541 -57.37 -12.53 -15.35
CA ARG A 541 -57.73 -13.20 -16.62
C ARG A 541 -56.88 -14.43 -16.90
N GLU A 542 -55.58 -14.37 -16.62
CA GLU A 542 -54.69 -15.53 -16.77
C GLU A 542 -55.05 -16.66 -15.80
N VAL A 543 -55.34 -16.32 -14.53
CA VAL A 543 -55.73 -17.30 -13.51
C VAL A 543 -57.08 -17.97 -13.84
N ALA A 544 -58.04 -17.21 -14.36
CA ALA A 544 -59.34 -17.76 -14.79
C ALA A 544 -59.24 -18.68 -16.01
N THR A 545 -58.33 -18.40 -16.95
CA THR A 545 -58.20 -19.15 -18.22
C THR A 545 -57.30 -20.37 -18.12
N ARG A 546 -56.19 -20.29 -17.38
CA ARG A 546 -55.22 -21.39 -17.27
C ARG A 546 -55.56 -22.40 -16.16
N GLY A 547 -56.53 -22.06 -15.30
CA GLY A 547 -56.83 -22.84 -14.11
C GLY A 547 -55.79 -22.58 -13.02
N TYR A 548 -56.25 -22.57 -11.76
CA TYR A 548 -55.39 -22.33 -10.62
C TYR A 548 -54.54 -23.58 -10.33
N HIS A 549 -53.25 -23.53 -10.65
CA HIS A 549 -52.26 -24.52 -10.24
C HIS A 549 -51.28 -23.88 -9.26
N VAL A 550 -51.35 -24.26 -7.99
CA VAL A 550 -50.34 -23.91 -6.98
C VAL A 550 -49.20 -24.91 -7.13
N SER A 551 -47.98 -24.44 -7.39
CA SER A 551 -46.82 -25.32 -7.37
C SER A 551 -46.64 -25.87 -5.95
N PRO A 552 -46.26 -27.14 -5.73
CA PRO A 552 -46.16 -27.74 -4.38
C PRO A 552 -45.33 -26.92 -3.38
N ALA A 553 -44.34 -26.15 -3.87
CA ALA A 553 -43.53 -25.25 -3.05
C ALA A 553 -44.26 -24.00 -2.51
N GLN A 554 -45.45 -23.69 -3.05
CA GLN A 554 -46.30 -22.56 -2.66
C GLN A 554 -47.60 -23.01 -1.98
N GLN A 555 -47.79 -24.32 -1.77
CA GLN A 555 -48.83 -24.80 -0.88
C GLN A 555 -48.50 -24.31 0.53
N ALA A 556 -49.51 -23.76 1.21
CA ALA A 556 -49.34 -23.35 2.60
C ALA A 556 -48.88 -24.56 3.41
N SER A 557 -47.63 -24.55 3.87
CA SER A 557 -47.20 -25.51 4.88
C SER A 557 -47.99 -25.22 6.16
N GLU A 558 -48.34 -26.26 6.91
CA GLU A 558 -49.00 -26.12 8.22
C GLU A 558 -48.20 -25.27 9.22
N GLY A 559 -46.97 -24.86 8.88
CA GLY A 559 -46.10 -24.00 9.66
C GLY A 559 -46.04 -22.52 9.25
N ASN A 560 -47.02 -21.97 8.52
CA ASN A 560 -47.04 -20.53 8.22
C ASN A 560 -47.64 -19.70 9.39
N PRO A 561 -46.83 -18.87 10.09
CA PRO A 561 -47.25 -18.14 11.30
C PRO A 561 -48.23 -16.98 11.05
N LEU A 562 -48.58 -16.70 9.78
CA LEU A 562 -49.60 -15.69 9.42
C LEU A 562 -51.02 -16.26 9.32
N ARG A 563 -51.19 -17.55 9.59
CA ARG A 563 -52.50 -18.22 9.66
C ARG A 563 -53.08 -18.12 11.08
N SER A 564 -53.24 -16.91 11.60
CA SER A 564 -54.12 -16.70 12.74
C SER A 564 -55.55 -16.73 12.23
N GLU A 565 -56.31 -17.74 12.63
CA GLU A 565 -57.77 -17.72 12.51
C GLU A 565 -58.26 -16.47 13.27
N PHE A 566 -58.74 -15.47 12.53
CA PHE A 566 -59.51 -14.39 13.13
C PHE A 566 -60.98 -14.86 13.23
N PRO A 567 -61.65 -14.56 14.36
CA PRO A 567 -62.97 -15.09 14.71
C PRO A 567 -64.10 -14.67 13.78
#